data_AF-A0A954LLT8-F1
#
_entry.id   AF-A0A954LLT8-F1
#
_cell.length_a   1.000
_cell.length_b   1.000
_cell.length_c   1.000
_cell.angle_alpha   90.00
_cell.angle_beta   90.00
_cell.angle_gamma   90.00
#
_symmetry.space_group_name_H-M   'P 1'
#
loop_
_entity.id
_entity.type
_entity.pdbx_description
1 polymer ?
#
loop_
_entity_poly.entity_id
_entity_poly.type
_entity_poly.pdbx_seq_one_letter_code
_entity_poly.pdbx_strand_id
1 'polypeptide(L)'
;LPGCLTGRRYERGCVEGVVVSAEAFLEFGEDIFRAAPIRFVQLTQFGERGLELAGSPLFQRVRFLSFKGGQIPFQLAEWGEFFVSNQLTNLVGLDLSRNSFSLTCLTDAKPLQNLKILGLENCNLRYENIQELIQWPGLEQIEELYLSGNDIGDRGARALFNSERIQNLRILDLSRNQLTGDSGYAVGGSKNVSKLEHLDLSYNENLRQGAEGLETSDTLHSLVSLHVRNCKISREVIAGLTSRFEEQLERGRWRSELTRRVAGLFCSQRYQPRRWKHGISNGVPSE
;
A
#
# COMPACT_ATOMS: atom_id res chain seq x y z
N LEU A 1 -23.08 -21.16 1.97
CA LEU A 1 -22.68 -21.46 0.57
C LEU A 1 -21.37 -22.24 0.58
N PRO A 2 -21.42 -23.59 0.55
CA PRO A 2 -20.22 -24.41 0.46
C PRO A 2 -19.56 -24.23 -0.91
N GLY A 3 -18.25 -23.96 -0.96
CA GLY A 3 -17.46 -23.97 -2.20
C GLY A 3 -17.24 -22.64 -2.92
N CYS A 4 -18.00 -21.57 -2.64
CA CYS A 4 -17.83 -20.29 -3.35
C CYS A 4 -16.73 -19.38 -2.78
N LEU A 5 -16.35 -19.56 -1.50
CA LEU A 5 -15.31 -18.77 -0.85
C LEU A 5 -14.03 -19.60 -0.72
N THR A 6 -12.91 -19.03 -1.17
CA THR A 6 -11.58 -19.63 -1.02
C THR A 6 -10.83 -19.13 0.22
N GLY A 7 -11.37 -18.11 0.89
CA GLY A 7 -10.76 -17.54 2.08
C GLY A 7 -11.69 -16.63 2.87
N ARG A 8 -11.41 -16.49 4.17
CA ARG A 8 -12.13 -15.58 5.07
C ARG A 8 -11.14 -14.76 5.89
N ARG A 9 -11.50 -13.51 6.15
CA ARG A 9 -10.79 -12.59 7.04
C ARG A 9 -11.71 -12.20 8.19
N TYR A 10 -11.17 -12.31 9.40
CA TYR A 10 -11.88 -12.00 10.63
C TYR A 10 -11.41 -10.69 11.23
N GLU A 11 -12.36 -9.90 11.72
CA GLU A 11 -12.13 -8.69 12.49
C GLU A 11 -13.03 -8.74 13.73
N ARG A 12 -12.41 -8.66 14.92
CA ARG A 12 -13.08 -8.75 16.22
C ARG A 12 -14.02 -9.98 16.37
N GLY A 13 -13.67 -11.10 15.75
CA GLY A 13 -14.44 -12.35 15.81
C GLY A 13 -15.53 -12.50 14.75
N CYS A 14 -15.81 -11.46 13.95
CA CYS A 14 -16.75 -11.51 12.84
C CYS A 14 -16.01 -11.69 11.50
N VAL A 15 -16.63 -12.40 10.55
CA VAL A 15 -16.15 -12.40 9.17
C VAL A 15 -16.43 -11.02 8.57
N GLU A 16 -15.39 -10.27 8.25
CA GLU A 16 -15.47 -8.94 7.63
C GLU A 16 -14.84 -8.94 6.24
N GLY A 17 -14.10 -10.00 5.88
CA GLY A 17 -13.55 -10.14 4.55
C GLY A 17 -13.64 -11.53 3.96
N VAL A 18 -13.67 -11.56 2.63
CA VAL A 18 -13.77 -12.79 1.85
C VAL A 18 -12.78 -12.79 0.69
N VAL A 19 -12.35 -13.99 0.30
CA VAL A 19 -11.69 -14.25 -0.98
C VAL A 19 -12.66 -15.07 -1.82
N VAL A 20 -12.97 -14.58 -3.02
CA VAL A 20 -14.02 -15.12 -3.89
C VAL A 20 -13.61 -14.94 -5.35
N SER A 21 -14.02 -15.86 -6.24
CA SER A 21 -13.80 -15.65 -7.68
C SER A 21 -14.71 -14.52 -8.20
N ALA A 22 -14.36 -13.88 -9.32
CA ALA A 22 -15.22 -12.86 -9.91
C ALA A 22 -16.59 -13.43 -10.30
N GLU A 23 -16.60 -14.62 -10.89
CA GLU A 23 -17.84 -15.33 -11.26
C GLU A 23 -18.71 -15.62 -10.04
N ALA A 24 -18.12 -16.17 -8.97
CA ALA A 24 -18.86 -16.45 -7.74
C ALA A 24 -19.33 -15.17 -7.04
N PHE A 25 -18.60 -14.06 -7.17
CA PHE A 25 -19.02 -12.77 -6.65
C PHE A 25 -20.25 -12.23 -7.40
N LEU A 26 -20.26 -12.36 -8.73
CA LEU A 26 -21.40 -11.97 -9.57
C LEU A 26 -22.63 -12.83 -9.29
N GLU A 27 -22.45 -14.14 -9.09
CA GLU A 27 -23.56 -15.08 -8.88
C GLU A 27 -24.10 -15.07 -7.44
N PHE A 28 -23.22 -15.06 -6.44
CA PHE A 28 -23.58 -15.28 -5.03
C PHE A 28 -23.33 -14.06 -4.13
N GLY A 29 -22.95 -12.92 -4.70
CA GLY A 29 -22.53 -11.76 -3.94
C GLY A 29 -23.58 -11.26 -2.94
N GLU A 30 -24.86 -11.17 -3.33
CA GLU A 30 -25.93 -10.74 -2.41
C GLU A 30 -26.06 -11.66 -1.19
N ASP A 31 -25.93 -12.98 -1.38
CA ASP A 31 -25.99 -13.94 -0.29
C ASP A 31 -24.75 -13.83 0.63
N ILE A 32 -23.57 -13.55 0.06
CA ILE A 32 -22.34 -13.29 0.83
C ILE A 32 -22.52 -12.07 1.74
N PHE A 33 -23.04 -10.95 1.20
CA PHE A 33 -23.29 -9.73 1.98
C PHE A 33 -24.47 -9.85 2.94
N ARG A 34 -25.43 -10.76 2.69
CA ARG A 34 -26.52 -11.05 3.64
C ARG A 34 -26.02 -11.87 4.83
N ALA A 35 -25.06 -12.76 4.60
CA ALA A 35 -24.56 -13.68 5.63
C ALA A 35 -23.65 -13.00 6.67
N ALA A 36 -22.94 -11.93 6.30
CA ALA A 36 -22.01 -11.24 7.18
C ALA A 36 -21.77 -9.79 6.71
N PRO A 37 -21.34 -8.87 7.61
CA PRO A 37 -21.07 -7.48 7.26
C PRO A 37 -19.73 -7.34 6.51
N ILE A 38 -19.64 -7.96 5.32
CA ILE A 38 -18.42 -7.96 4.52
C ILE A 38 -18.08 -6.53 4.08
N ARG A 39 -16.85 -6.11 4.37
CA ARG A 39 -16.28 -4.83 3.95
C ARG A 39 -14.99 -5.00 3.14
N PHE A 40 -14.36 -6.16 3.24
CA PHE A 40 -13.16 -6.51 2.49
C PHE A 40 -13.47 -7.61 1.47
N VAL A 41 -13.18 -7.36 0.20
CA VAL A 41 -13.33 -8.37 -0.85
C VAL A 41 -12.02 -8.49 -1.59
N GLN A 42 -11.47 -9.70 -1.63
CA GLN A 42 -10.41 -10.05 -2.57
C GLN A 42 -11.02 -10.86 -3.71
N LEU A 43 -10.93 -10.32 -4.91
CA LEU A 43 -11.36 -10.98 -6.12
C LEU A 43 -10.19 -11.77 -6.73
N THR A 44 -10.51 -12.98 -7.17
CA THR A 44 -9.60 -13.87 -7.89
C THR A 44 -10.30 -14.35 -9.16
N GLN A 45 -9.57 -14.91 -10.13
CA GLN A 45 -10.15 -15.62 -11.28
C GLN A 45 -11.26 -14.82 -11.99
N PHE A 46 -10.89 -13.82 -12.79
CA PHE A 46 -11.87 -12.91 -13.39
C PHE A 46 -12.75 -13.53 -14.47
N GLY A 47 -12.27 -14.60 -15.13
CA GLY A 47 -13.00 -15.26 -16.21
C GLY A 47 -13.36 -14.30 -17.35
N GLU A 48 -14.28 -14.71 -18.22
CA GLU A 48 -14.81 -13.88 -19.30
C GLU A 48 -15.77 -12.79 -18.80
N ARG A 49 -16.41 -13.05 -17.65
CA ARG A 49 -17.43 -12.18 -17.05
C ARG A 49 -16.84 -11.08 -16.15
N GLY A 50 -15.52 -10.98 -16.05
CA GLY A 50 -14.83 -10.03 -15.17
C GLY A 50 -15.25 -8.57 -15.41
N LEU A 51 -15.55 -8.19 -16.65
CA LEU A 51 -15.99 -6.84 -16.99
C LEU A 51 -17.37 -6.50 -16.42
N GLU A 52 -18.25 -7.48 -16.21
CA GLU A 52 -19.56 -7.26 -15.58
C GLU A 52 -19.44 -6.73 -14.15
N LEU A 53 -18.29 -6.92 -13.49
CA LEU A 53 -18.02 -6.36 -12.17
C LEU A 53 -18.15 -4.83 -12.16
N ALA A 54 -17.84 -4.14 -13.27
CA ALA A 54 -17.93 -2.67 -13.33
C ALA A 54 -19.35 -2.16 -13.03
N GLY A 55 -20.38 -2.95 -13.35
CA GLY A 55 -21.79 -2.63 -13.11
C GLY A 55 -22.34 -3.08 -11.75
N SER A 56 -21.58 -3.85 -10.96
CA SER A 56 -22.12 -4.50 -9.76
C SER A 56 -22.38 -3.50 -8.62
N PRO A 57 -23.64 -3.34 -8.15
CA PRO A 57 -23.96 -2.44 -7.04
C PRO A 57 -23.38 -2.90 -5.70
N LEU A 58 -22.94 -4.16 -5.62
CA LEU A 58 -22.35 -4.74 -4.41
C LEU A 58 -21.07 -4.00 -3.97
N PHE A 59 -20.34 -3.39 -4.90
CA PHE A 59 -19.14 -2.61 -4.55
C PHE A 59 -19.45 -1.39 -3.69
N GLN A 60 -20.68 -0.87 -3.69
CA GLN A 60 -21.07 0.19 -2.75
C GLN A 60 -21.01 -0.27 -1.28
N ARG A 61 -21.07 -1.58 -1.02
CA ARG A 61 -20.94 -2.15 0.32
C ARG A 61 -19.48 -2.40 0.73
N VAL A 62 -18.56 -2.38 -0.24
CA VAL A 62 -17.14 -2.69 -0.06
C VAL A 62 -16.37 -1.43 0.37
N ARG A 63 -15.47 -1.60 1.34
CA ARG A 63 -14.52 -0.56 1.77
C ARG A 63 -13.10 -0.88 1.33
N PHE A 64 -12.77 -2.16 1.21
CA PHE A 64 -11.46 -2.62 0.79
C PHE A 64 -11.62 -3.62 -0.34
N LEU A 65 -11.02 -3.31 -1.48
CA LEU A 65 -11.02 -4.18 -2.66
C LEU A 65 -9.58 -4.59 -2.97
N SER A 66 -9.36 -5.88 -3.14
CA SER A 66 -8.07 -6.42 -3.57
C SER A 66 -8.24 -7.28 -4.82
N PHE A 67 -7.34 -7.07 -5.76
CA PHE A 67 -7.20 -7.90 -6.96
C PHE A 67 -5.89 -8.70 -6.93
N LYS A 68 -5.32 -8.88 -5.74
CA LYS A 68 -3.96 -9.40 -5.56
C LYS A 68 -3.79 -10.78 -6.17
N GLY A 69 -2.88 -10.88 -7.14
CA GLY A 69 -2.56 -12.13 -7.84
C GLY A 69 -3.71 -12.69 -8.65
N GLY A 70 -4.73 -11.87 -8.97
CA GLY A 70 -5.95 -12.31 -9.62
C GLY A 70 -5.84 -12.59 -11.12
N GLN A 71 -4.65 -12.45 -11.74
CA GLN A 71 -4.46 -12.50 -13.20
C GLN A 71 -5.55 -11.69 -13.92
N ILE A 72 -5.64 -10.39 -13.61
CA ILE A 72 -6.49 -9.48 -14.38
C ILE A 72 -6.11 -9.66 -15.87
N PRO A 73 -7.05 -9.98 -16.77
CA PRO A 73 -6.74 -10.19 -18.18
C PRO A 73 -5.95 -8.99 -18.72
N PHE A 74 -4.84 -9.29 -19.40
CA PHE A 74 -3.90 -8.30 -19.92
C PHE A 74 -4.48 -7.59 -21.15
N GLN A 75 -5.49 -6.75 -20.94
CA GLN A 75 -5.99 -5.73 -21.86
C GLN A 75 -6.76 -4.68 -21.02
N LEU A 76 -6.01 -3.88 -20.27
CA LEU A 76 -6.55 -2.89 -19.31
C LEU A 76 -7.43 -1.80 -19.92
N ALA A 77 -7.44 -1.63 -21.24
CA ALA A 77 -8.36 -0.68 -21.89
C ALA A 77 -9.81 -0.94 -21.46
N GLU A 78 -10.15 -2.21 -21.21
CA GLU A 78 -11.51 -2.63 -20.83
C GLU A 78 -11.79 -2.45 -19.32
N TRP A 79 -10.75 -2.47 -18.47
CA TRP A 79 -10.88 -2.28 -17.01
C TRP A 79 -10.90 -0.81 -16.59
N GLY A 80 -10.60 0.12 -17.51
CA GLY A 80 -10.82 1.55 -17.27
C GLY A 80 -12.25 1.83 -16.80
N GLU A 81 -13.24 1.17 -17.42
CA GLU A 81 -14.66 1.28 -17.05
C GLU A 81 -14.93 0.88 -15.59
N PHE A 82 -14.21 -0.14 -15.09
CA PHE A 82 -14.33 -0.56 -13.70
C PHE A 82 -13.90 0.56 -12.74
N PHE A 83 -12.73 1.17 -12.97
CA PHE A 83 -12.18 2.19 -12.06
C PHE A 83 -12.91 3.54 -12.15
N VAL A 84 -13.59 3.82 -13.25
CA VAL A 84 -14.47 5.00 -13.39
C VAL A 84 -15.92 4.72 -12.97
N SER A 85 -16.22 3.50 -12.51
CA SER A 85 -17.55 3.14 -12.05
C SER A 85 -17.94 3.85 -10.75
N ASN A 86 -19.15 4.44 -10.74
CA ASN A 86 -19.72 5.10 -9.56
C ASN A 86 -20.01 4.11 -8.40
N GLN A 87 -19.87 2.81 -8.63
CA GLN A 87 -20.02 1.80 -7.59
C GLN A 87 -18.86 1.80 -6.58
N LEU A 88 -17.71 2.39 -6.93
CA LEU A 88 -16.49 2.40 -6.11
C LEU A 88 -16.37 3.60 -5.16
N THR A 89 -17.39 4.44 -5.07
CA THR A 89 -17.41 5.68 -4.27
C THR A 89 -17.14 5.47 -2.78
N ASN A 90 -17.39 4.26 -2.28
CA ASN A 90 -17.23 3.89 -0.89
C ASN A 90 -15.87 3.25 -0.55
N LEU A 91 -15.00 3.04 -1.55
CA LEU A 91 -13.69 2.44 -1.32
C LEU A 91 -12.77 3.35 -0.51
N VAL A 92 -12.13 2.75 0.49
CA VAL A 92 -11.10 3.33 1.35
C VAL A 92 -9.74 2.72 1.04
N GLY A 93 -9.70 1.44 0.66
CA GLY A 93 -8.46 0.78 0.27
C GLY A 93 -8.59 -0.03 -1.01
N LEU A 94 -7.57 0.05 -1.85
CA LEU A 94 -7.48 -0.66 -3.12
C LEU A 94 -6.10 -1.32 -3.20
N ASP A 95 -6.08 -2.62 -3.47
CA ASP A 95 -4.86 -3.39 -3.67
C ASP A 95 -4.83 -3.99 -5.06
N LEU A 96 -3.92 -3.47 -5.88
CA LEU A 96 -3.64 -3.93 -7.23
C LEU A 96 -2.36 -4.76 -7.30
N SER A 97 -1.74 -5.07 -6.16
CA SER A 97 -0.45 -5.73 -6.08
C SER A 97 -0.38 -7.04 -6.86
N ARG A 98 0.78 -7.34 -7.43
CA ARG A 98 1.03 -8.54 -8.25
C ARG A 98 0.15 -8.61 -9.50
N ASN A 99 -0.14 -7.47 -10.10
CA ASN A 99 -0.73 -7.35 -11.43
C ASN A 99 0.15 -6.43 -12.28
N SER A 100 0.14 -6.62 -13.60
CA SER A 100 0.77 -5.66 -14.51
C SER A 100 -0.30 -4.68 -15.00
N PHE A 101 -0.13 -3.38 -14.76
CA PHE A 101 -1.06 -2.37 -15.25
C PHE A 101 -0.38 -1.08 -15.67
N SER A 102 -1.05 -0.36 -16.58
CA SER A 102 -0.81 1.07 -16.79
C SER A 102 -1.53 1.84 -15.69
N LEU A 103 -0.88 2.82 -15.06
CA LEU A 103 -1.52 3.63 -14.03
C LEU A 103 -2.45 4.71 -14.61
N THR A 104 -2.48 4.85 -15.94
CA THR A 104 -3.43 5.73 -16.65
C THR A 104 -4.89 5.38 -16.38
N CYS A 105 -5.24 4.14 -16.00
CA CYS A 105 -6.63 3.83 -15.63
C CYS A 105 -7.08 4.54 -14.34
N LEU A 106 -6.13 4.93 -13.48
CA LEU A 106 -6.44 5.69 -12.26
C LEU A 106 -6.59 7.18 -12.53
N THR A 107 -5.94 7.74 -13.55
CA THR A 107 -5.98 9.20 -13.81
C THR A 107 -7.40 9.71 -14.01
N ASP A 108 -8.28 8.89 -14.61
CA ASP A 108 -9.68 9.20 -14.84
C ASP A 108 -10.65 8.66 -13.77
N ALA A 109 -10.13 7.94 -12.76
CA ALA A 109 -10.91 7.28 -11.71
C ALA A 109 -11.48 8.27 -10.67
N LYS A 110 -12.33 9.19 -11.13
CA LYS A 110 -13.04 10.19 -10.33
C LYS A 110 -13.83 9.61 -9.15
N PRO A 111 -14.40 8.39 -9.19
CA PRO A 111 -15.14 7.84 -8.04
C PRO A 111 -14.27 7.49 -6.83
N LEU A 112 -12.95 7.33 -6.98
CA LEU A 112 -12.04 6.90 -5.90
C LEU A 112 -11.69 8.01 -4.89
N GLN A 113 -12.58 8.98 -4.66
CA GLN A 113 -12.32 10.20 -3.86
C GLN A 113 -12.08 9.91 -2.37
N ASN A 114 -12.60 8.79 -1.88
CA ASN A 114 -12.44 8.37 -0.48
C ASN A 114 -11.25 7.42 -0.27
N LEU A 115 -10.48 7.13 -1.33
CA LEU A 115 -9.39 6.17 -1.24
C LEU A 115 -8.24 6.74 -0.40
N LYS A 116 -7.87 6.01 0.65
CA LYS A 116 -6.78 6.36 1.57
C LYS A 116 -5.60 5.41 1.47
N ILE A 117 -5.84 4.18 1.02
CA ILE A 117 -4.85 3.12 1.01
C ILE A 117 -4.72 2.57 -0.40
N LEU A 118 -3.51 2.61 -0.96
CA LEU A 118 -3.21 2.08 -2.29
C LEU A 118 -2.04 1.10 -2.25
N GLY A 119 -2.31 -0.14 -2.68
CA GLY A 119 -1.32 -1.20 -2.85
C GLY A 119 -0.96 -1.40 -4.32
N LEU A 120 0.33 -1.25 -4.65
CA LEU A 120 0.91 -1.41 -5.99
C LEU A 120 2.19 -2.26 -5.93
N GLU A 121 2.22 -3.26 -5.05
CA GLU A 121 3.43 -4.03 -4.76
C GLU A 121 3.68 -5.06 -5.87
N ASN A 122 4.90 -5.20 -6.35
CA ASN A 122 5.27 -6.17 -7.39
C ASN A 122 4.41 -6.04 -8.67
N CYS A 123 4.21 -4.82 -9.13
CA CYS A 123 3.44 -4.51 -10.34
C CYS A 123 4.34 -4.18 -11.55
N ASN A 124 5.65 -4.45 -11.43
CA ASN A 124 6.67 -4.11 -12.44
C ASN A 124 6.68 -2.61 -12.79
N LEU A 125 6.39 -1.75 -11.80
CA LEU A 125 6.36 -0.31 -12.01
C LEU A 125 7.75 0.27 -12.19
N ARG A 126 7.88 1.22 -13.12
CA ARG A 126 9.11 1.97 -13.38
C ARG A 126 8.86 3.47 -13.24
N TYR A 127 9.88 4.26 -13.56
CA TYR A 127 9.81 5.73 -13.57
C TYR A 127 8.58 6.27 -14.32
N GLU A 128 8.26 5.71 -15.49
CA GLU A 128 7.14 6.15 -16.32
C GLU A 128 5.80 6.01 -15.59
N ASN A 129 5.60 4.91 -14.85
CA ASN A 129 4.39 4.70 -14.08
C ASN A 129 4.31 5.66 -12.89
N ILE A 130 5.45 6.03 -12.28
CA ILE A 130 5.42 7.06 -11.23
C ILE A 130 5.04 8.42 -11.80
N GLN A 131 5.43 8.74 -13.05
CA GLN A 131 4.92 9.95 -13.72
C GLN A 131 3.40 9.91 -13.87
N GLU A 132 2.83 8.78 -14.28
CA GLU A 132 1.37 8.60 -14.34
C GLU A 132 0.73 8.76 -12.95
N LEU A 133 1.31 8.15 -11.92
CA LEU A 133 0.80 8.19 -10.55
C LEU A 133 0.72 9.61 -9.99
N ILE A 134 1.76 10.43 -10.22
CA ILE A 134 1.77 11.82 -9.71
C ILE A 134 0.86 12.76 -10.51
N GLN A 135 0.39 12.37 -11.70
CA GLN A 135 -0.66 13.10 -12.41
C GLN A 135 -2.05 12.78 -11.88
N TRP A 136 -2.25 11.63 -11.24
CA TRP A 136 -3.55 11.25 -10.69
C TRP A 136 -3.95 12.18 -9.52
N PRO A 137 -5.06 12.93 -9.63
CA PRO A 137 -5.48 13.84 -8.57
C PRO A 137 -5.78 13.14 -7.25
N GLY A 138 -6.27 11.90 -7.30
CA GLY A 138 -6.60 11.11 -6.12
C GLY A 138 -5.41 10.76 -5.24
N LEU A 139 -4.16 10.87 -5.75
CA LEU A 139 -2.96 10.68 -4.94
C LEU A 139 -2.92 11.63 -3.73
N GLU A 140 -3.50 12.83 -3.87
CA GLU A 140 -3.53 13.85 -2.82
C GLU A 140 -4.25 13.38 -1.55
N GLN A 141 -5.22 12.48 -1.63
CA GLN A 141 -5.93 11.98 -0.45
C GLN A 141 -5.33 10.70 0.15
N ILE A 142 -4.34 10.09 -0.52
CA ILE A 142 -3.72 8.84 -0.07
C ILE A 142 -2.91 9.09 1.21
N GLU A 143 -3.09 8.18 2.16
CA GLU A 143 -2.40 8.18 3.46
C GLU A 143 -1.44 7.00 3.57
N GLU A 144 -1.72 5.88 2.89
CA GLU A 144 -0.84 4.71 2.85
C GLU A 144 -0.58 4.29 1.39
N LEU A 145 0.68 4.28 0.99
CA LEU A 145 1.12 3.88 -0.35
C LEU A 145 2.16 2.77 -0.27
N TYR A 146 1.85 1.62 -0.87
CA TYR A 146 2.72 0.46 -0.89
C TYR A 146 3.26 0.21 -2.31
N LEU A 147 4.56 0.43 -2.50
CA LEU A 147 5.27 0.33 -3.78
C LEU A 147 6.39 -0.73 -3.75
N SER A 148 6.39 -1.62 -2.75
CA SER A 148 7.44 -2.63 -2.58
C SER A 148 7.61 -3.53 -3.81
N GLY A 149 8.87 -3.84 -4.15
CA GLY A 149 9.18 -4.86 -5.17
C GLY A 149 8.91 -4.41 -6.60
N ASN A 150 9.12 -3.13 -6.89
CA ASN A 150 9.07 -2.58 -8.24
C ASN A 150 10.48 -2.15 -8.71
N ASP A 151 10.57 -1.51 -9.87
CA ASP A 151 11.82 -1.02 -10.48
C ASP A 151 11.75 0.51 -10.67
N ILE A 152 11.36 1.21 -9.59
CA ILE A 152 11.12 2.65 -9.61
C ILE A 152 12.42 3.45 -9.85
N GLY A 153 13.52 3.00 -9.24
CA GLY A 153 14.83 3.65 -9.30
C GLY A 153 14.84 5.08 -8.73
N ASP A 154 16.01 5.73 -8.76
CA ASP A 154 16.18 7.07 -8.18
C ASP A 154 15.37 8.13 -8.90
N ARG A 155 15.20 7.98 -10.23
CA ARG A 155 14.43 8.92 -11.03
C ARG A 155 12.95 8.93 -10.62
N GLY A 156 12.37 7.75 -10.42
CA GLY A 156 11.00 7.61 -9.95
C GLY A 156 10.83 8.06 -8.50
N ALA A 157 11.75 7.70 -7.60
CA ALA A 157 11.73 8.17 -6.22
C ALA A 157 11.79 9.70 -6.15
N ARG A 158 12.73 10.34 -6.87
CA ARG A 158 12.85 11.80 -6.95
C ARG A 158 11.57 12.45 -7.48
N ALA A 159 10.95 11.88 -8.51
CA ALA A 159 9.68 12.37 -9.03
C ALA A 159 8.55 12.29 -7.99
N LEU A 160 8.44 11.17 -7.26
CA LEU A 160 7.45 11.00 -6.20
C LEU A 160 7.65 12.02 -5.07
N PHE A 161 8.89 12.16 -4.57
CA PHE A 161 9.21 13.06 -3.46
C PHE A 161 9.15 14.55 -3.82
N ASN A 162 9.23 14.90 -5.10
CA ASN A 162 9.00 16.26 -5.59
C ASN A 162 7.52 16.58 -5.82
N SER A 163 6.63 15.59 -5.78
CA SER A 163 5.20 15.81 -5.99
C SER A 163 4.53 16.39 -4.76
N GLU A 164 3.78 17.47 -4.93
CA GLU A 164 2.96 18.04 -3.85
C GLU A 164 1.77 17.14 -3.47
N ARG A 165 1.43 16.17 -4.33
CA ARG A 165 0.32 15.24 -4.09
C ARG A 165 0.59 14.22 -3.00
N ILE A 166 1.82 14.08 -2.50
CA ILE A 166 2.13 13.11 -1.43
C ILE A 166 2.07 13.70 -0.02
N GLN A 167 1.63 14.96 0.14
CA GLN A 167 1.61 15.69 1.42
C GLN A 167 0.76 15.04 2.52
N ASN A 168 -0.17 14.15 2.16
CA ASN A 168 -1.00 13.42 3.11
C ASN A 168 -0.49 12.01 3.44
N LEU A 169 0.60 11.55 2.81
CA LEU A 169 1.18 10.24 3.10
C LEU A 169 1.67 10.17 4.55
N ARG A 170 1.22 9.12 5.23
CA ARG A 170 1.65 8.69 6.57
C ARG A 170 2.49 7.43 6.49
N ILE A 171 2.19 6.54 5.55
CA ILE A 171 2.90 5.27 5.35
C ILE A 171 3.36 5.17 3.90
N LEU A 172 4.66 4.92 3.72
CA LEU A 172 5.26 4.68 2.41
C LEU A 172 6.20 3.47 2.46
N ASP A 173 5.91 2.46 1.64
CA ASP A 173 6.80 1.32 1.44
C ASP A 173 7.46 1.40 0.05
N LEU A 174 8.74 1.72 0.03
CA LEU A 174 9.62 1.75 -1.15
C LEU A 174 10.69 0.65 -1.08
N SER A 175 10.47 -0.40 -0.29
CA SER A 175 11.42 -1.49 -0.18
C SER A 175 11.59 -2.23 -1.52
N ARG A 176 12.79 -2.73 -1.81
CA ARG A 176 13.10 -3.46 -3.06
C ARG A 176 12.74 -2.66 -4.33
N ASN A 177 13.23 -1.42 -4.46
CA ASN A 177 12.98 -0.53 -5.60
C ASN A 177 14.24 -0.08 -6.34
N GLN A 178 15.36 -0.77 -6.10
CA GLN A 178 16.68 -0.44 -6.68
C GLN A 178 17.13 1.00 -6.37
N LEU A 179 16.76 1.51 -5.20
CA LEU A 179 17.13 2.86 -4.79
C LEU A 179 18.62 2.94 -4.41
N THR A 180 19.26 4.05 -4.77
CA THR A 180 20.65 4.36 -4.44
C THR A 180 20.74 5.57 -3.50
N GLY A 181 21.95 6.06 -3.24
CA GLY A 181 22.15 7.25 -2.40
C GLY A 181 21.40 8.48 -2.89
N ASP A 182 21.22 8.65 -4.20
CA ASP A 182 20.44 9.75 -4.78
C ASP A 182 19.01 9.81 -4.24
N SER A 183 18.39 8.65 -4.03
CA SER A 183 17.07 8.56 -3.39
C SER A 183 17.10 8.95 -1.93
N GLY A 184 18.16 8.60 -1.19
CA GLY A 184 18.31 8.99 0.22
C GLY A 184 18.29 10.50 0.42
N TYR A 185 19.01 11.24 -0.43
CA TYR A 185 18.97 12.70 -0.43
C TYR A 185 17.61 13.26 -0.90
N ALA A 186 16.98 12.64 -1.90
CA ALA A 186 15.66 13.06 -2.37
C ALA A 186 14.58 12.92 -1.29
N VAL A 187 14.60 11.81 -0.55
CA VAL A 187 13.70 11.57 0.60
C VAL A 187 13.97 12.62 1.68
N GLY A 188 15.23 12.77 2.10
CA GLY A 188 15.61 13.64 3.21
C GLY A 188 15.40 15.13 2.95
N GLY A 189 15.45 15.57 1.70
CA GLY A 189 15.22 16.96 1.29
C GLY A 189 13.76 17.28 0.91
N SER A 190 12.87 16.29 0.87
CA SER A 190 11.49 16.52 0.43
C SER A 190 10.67 17.26 1.48
N LYS A 191 10.07 18.39 1.11
CA LYS A 191 9.13 19.12 1.96
C LYS A 191 7.71 18.54 1.93
N ASN A 192 7.45 17.62 1.00
CA ASN A 192 6.14 17.03 0.77
C ASN A 192 5.86 15.80 1.66
N VAL A 193 6.75 15.47 2.60
CA VAL A 193 6.63 14.29 3.49
C VAL A 193 6.49 14.69 4.96
N SER A 194 6.00 15.89 5.23
CA SER A 194 5.89 16.42 6.60
C SER A 194 4.96 15.61 7.51
N LYS A 195 4.01 14.86 6.95
CA LYS A 195 3.10 13.95 7.67
C LYS A 195 3.54 12.48 7.66
N LEU A 196 4.69 12.15 7.05
CA LEU A 196 5.14 10.77 6.91
C LEU A 196 5.58 10.22 8.27
N GLU A 197 4.93 9.15 8.72
CA GLU A 197 5.15 8.50 10.02
C GLU A 197 5.93 7.20 9.88
N HIS A 198 5.76 6.51 8.76
CA HIS A 198 6.36 5.21 8.51
C HIS A 198 6.96 5.16 7.11
N LEU A 199 8.25 4.88 7.04
CA LEU A 199 8.99 4.74 5.79
C LEU A 199 9.76 3.42 5.77
N ASP A 200 9.52 2.59 4.76
CA ASP A 200 10.31 1.39 4.51
C ASP A 200 11.16 1.57 3.24
N LEU A 201 12.47 1.59 3.41
CA LEU A 201 13.47 1.64 2.35
C LEU A 201 14.27 0.33 2.26
N SER A 202 13.84 -0.74 2.95
CA SER A 202 14.59 -1.97 3.07
C SER A 202 14.91 -2.60 1.71
N TYR A 203 16.00 -3.37 1.64
CA TYR A 203 16.44 -4.09 0.45
C TYR A 203 16.72 -3.16 -0.75
N ASN A 204 17.17 -1.94 -0.48
CA ASN A 204 17.76 -1.02 -1.46
C ASN A 204 19.26 -0.94 -1.20
N GLU A 205 20.01 -1.94 -1.70
CA GLU A 205 21.39 -2.20 -1.28
C GLU A 205 22.38 -1.06 -1.58
N ASN A 206 22.07 -0.16 -2.50
CA ASN A 206 22.93 0.95 -2.89
C ASN A 206 22.60 2.26 -2.15
N LEU A 207 21.62 2.25 -1.25
CA LEU A 207 21.15 3.43 -0.51
C LEU A 207 22.21 4.00 0.46
N ARG A 208 23.24 3.22 0.83
CA ARG A 208 24.27 3.59 1.80
C ARG A 208 24.88 4.98 1.59
N GLN A 209 25.02 5.41 0.33
CA GLN A 209 25.64 6.70 -0.02
C GLN A 209 24.76 7.90 0.30
N GLY A 210 23.45 7.70 0.46
CA GLY A 210 22.48 8.76 0.76
C GLY A 210 21.88 8.66 2.15
N ALA A 211 22.45 7.80 3.01
CA ALA A 211 21.99 7.66 4.38
C ALA A 211 22.21 8.96 5.19
N GLU A 212 23.26 9.72 4.88
CA GLU A 212 23.49 11.06 5.41
C GLU A 212 22.33 12.00 5.08
N GLY A 213 21.77 11.95 3.86
CA GLY A 213 20.61 12.77 3.50
C GLY A 213 19.39 12.51 4.38
N LEU A 214 19.20 11.26 4.83
CA LEU A 214 18.14 10.91 5.79
C LEU A 214 18.47 11.41 7.20
N GLU A 215 19.76 11.36 7.59
CA GLU A 215 20.25 11.79 8.90
C GLU A 215 20.15 13.31 9.06
N THR A 216 20.51 14.09 8.04
CA THR A 216 20.46 15.55 8.06
C THR A 216 19.11 16.11 7.62
N SER A 217 18.07 15.27 7.54
CA SER A 217 16.75 15.72 7.07
C SER A 217 16.07 16.63 8.10
N ASP A 218 15.70 17.83 7.68
CA ASP A 218 14.85 18.77 8.42
C ASP A 218 13.40 18.75 7.92
N THR A 219 12.93 17.63 7.35
CA THR A 219 11.56 17.52 6.83
C THR A 219 10.82 16.30 7.35
N LEU A 220 11.55 15.22 7.66
CA LEU A 220 11.04 14.00 8.30
C LEU A 220 10.84 14.20 9.81
N HIS A 221 9.97 15.14 10.20
CA HIS A 221 9.69 15.47 11.60
C HIS A 221 8.66 14.53 12.24
N SER A 222 7.72 14.03 11.43
CA SER A 222 6.64 13.14 11.90
C SER A 222 7.04 11.67 11.88
N LEU A 223 8.25 11.35 11.40
CA LEU A 223 8.65 9.97 11.17
C LEU A 223 8.90 9.25 12.50
N VAL A 224 8.12 8.20 12.74
CA VAL A 224 8.16 7.37 13.94
C VAL A 224 8.87 6.03 13.68
N SER A 225 8.85 5.56 12.42
CA SER A 225 9.51 4.30 12.05
C SER A 225 10.21 4.43 10.70
N LEU A 226 11.49 4.10 10.69
CA LEU A 226 12.31 3.97 9.48
C LEU A 226 12.86 2.54 9.38
N HIS A 227 12.56 1.84 8.29
CA HIS A 227 13.16 0.54 8.00
C HIS A 227 14.21 0.67 6.90
N VAL A 228 15.43 0.24 7.19
CA VAL A 228 16.59 0.27 6.26
C VAL A 228 17.32 -1.07 6.24
N ARG A 229 16.58 -2.17 6.46
CA ARG A 229 17.17 -3.52 6.47
C ARG A 229 17.79 -3.80 5.10
N ASN A 230 19.00 -4.35 5.06
CA ASN A 230 19.68 -4.68 3.81
C ASN A 230 19.90 -3.48 2.86
N CYS A 231 20.11 -2.28 3.42
CA CYS A 231 20.50 -1.08 2.66
C CYS A 231 22.02 -0.82 2.63
N LYS A 232 22.81 -1.74 3.20
CA LYS A 232 24.29 -1.64 3.36
C LYS A 232 24.75 -0.35 4.06
N ILE A 233 23.91 0.22 4.92
CA ILE A 233 24.24 1.39 5.77
C ILE A 233 25.14 0.91 6.92
N SER A 234 26.18 1.70 7.25
CA SER A 234 27.10 1.35 8.34
C SER A 234 26.44 1.49 9.71
N ARG A 235 27.01 0.84 10.73
CA ARG A 235 26.43 0.88 12.09
C ARG A 235 26.46 2.27 12.70
N GLU A 236 27.47 3.06 12.35
CA GLU A 236 27.67 4.42 12.81
C GLU A 236 26.54 5.32 12.32
N VAL A 237 26.20 5.26 11.02
CA VAL A 237 25.10 6.04 10.45
C VAL A 237 23.75 5.56 10.99
N ILE A 238 23.58 4.25 11.19
CA ILE A 238 22.39 3.71 11.85
C ILE A 238 22.24 4.27 13.27
N ALA A 239 23.32 4.39 14.04
CA ALA A 239 23.29 4.97 15.37
C ALA A 239 22.94 6.47 15.34
N GLY A 240 23.45 7.23 14.37
CA GLY A 240 23.08 8.63 14.14
C GLY A 240 21.60 8.80 13.84
N LEU A 241 21.07 8.01 12.88
CA LEU A 241 19.64 7.95 12.58
C LEU A 241 18.80 7.59 13.81
N THR A 242 19.23 6.60 14.58
CA THR A 242 18.54 6.18 15.82
C THR A 242 18.42 7.34 16.81
N SER A 243 19.55 8.00 17.09
CA SER A 243 19.62 9.10 18.06
C SER A 243 18.73 10.26 17.65
N ARG A 244 18.72 10.60 16.35
CA ARG A 244 17.83 11.62 15.79
C ARG A 244 16.36 11.28 16.00
N PHE A 245 15.93 10.05 15.67
CA PHE A 245 14.53 9.66 15.81
C PHE A 245 14.11 9.56 17.28
N GLU A 246 14.98 9.11 18.17
CA GLU A 246 14.74 9.12 19.62
C GLU A 246 14.54 10.56 20.15
N GLU A 247 15.40 11.50 19.78
CA GLU A 247 15.26 12.91 20.16
C GLU A 247 13.94 13.53 19.64
N GLN A 248 13.52 13.19 18.42
CA GLN A 248 12.23 13.61 17.86
C GLN A 248 11.05 13.06 18.68
N LEU A 249 11.11 11.78 19.08
CA LEU A 249 10.08 11.15 19.90
C LEU A 249 9.99 11.77 21.31
N GLU A 250 11.13 12.08 21.92
CA GLU A 250 11.19 12.72 23.24
C GLU A 250 10.66 14.16 23.21
N ARG A 251 11.05 14.95 22.19
CA ARG A 251 10.51 16.30 21.95
C ARG A 251 9.00 16.31 21.70
N GLY A 252 8.48 15.22 21.12
CA GLY A 252 7.06 15.07 20.79
C GLY A 252 6.12 14.74 21.95
N ARG A 253 6.58 14.46 23.18
CA ARG A 253 5.77 14.07 24.36
C ARG A 253 4.50 13.26 24.01
N TRP A 254 4.67 12.12 23.36
CA TRP A 254 3.59 11.17 23.12
C TRP A 254 3.42 10.24 24.33
N ARG A 255 2.39 10.49 25.15
CA ARG A 255 1.95 9.57 26.23
C ARG A 255 0.86 8.63 25.68
N SER A 256 1.18 7.36 25.46
CA SER A 256 0.32 6.20 25.81
C SER A 256 0.93 4.89 25.30
N GLU A 257 1.06 3.92 26.22
CA GLU A 257 1.14 2.44 26.12
C GLU A 257 1.90 1.68 24.98
N LEU A 258 2.32 2.32 23.88
CA LEU A 258 3.01 1.69 22.73
C LEU A 258 4.54 1.68 22.87
N THR A 259 5.08 2.37 23.88
CA THR A 259 6.51 2.64 24.07
C THR A 259 7.36 1.41 24.42
N ARG A 260 6.77 0.22 24.61
CA ARG A 260 7.54 -1.04 24.68
C ARG A 260 7.91 -1.65 23.32
N ARG A 261 7.35 -1.16 22.20
CA ARG A 261 7.64 -1.70 20.85
C ARG A 261 8.71 -0.95 20.07
N VAL A 262 9.05 0.27 20.48
CA VAL A 262 9.93 1.16 19.69
C VAL A 262 11.43 0.87 19.89
N ALA A 263 11.82 0.28 21.03
CA ALA A 263 13.20 -0.18 21.24
C ALA A 263 13.57 -1.48 20.49
N GLY A 264 12.64 -2.09 19.74
CA GLY A 264 12.84 -3.37 19.04
C GLY A 264 13.08 -3.27 17.53
N LEU A 265 13.26 -2.07 16.97
CA LEU A 265 13.30 -1.87 15.51
C LEU A 265 14.69 -1.99 14.87
N PHE A 266 15.74 -2.19 15.67
CA PHE A 266 17.01 -2.70 15.17
C PHE A 266 17.05 -4.21 15.31
N CYS A 267 16.62 -4.88 14.23
CA CYS A 267 16.68 -6.33 14.00
C CYS A 267 15.43 -7.15 14.40
N SER A 268 14.89 -7.79 13.35
CA SER A 268 13.95 -8.93 13.36
C SER A 268 12.47 -8.67 13.72
N GLN A 269 11.62 -8.91 12.71
CA GLN A 269 10.22 -9.36 12.82
C GLN A 269 9.40 -8.84 14.01
N ARG A 270 8.73 -7.66 13.90
CA ARG A 270 7.42 -7.42 14.56
C ARG A 270 6.79 -6.03 14.40
N TYR A 271 7.36 -5.09 13.65
CA TYR A 271 6.54 -3.99 13.10
C TYR A 271 5.91 -4.47 11.79
N GLN A 272 4.70 -4.99 11.90
CA GLN A 272 3.81 -5.06 10.76
C GLN A 272 3.01 -3.75 10.84
N PRO A 273 3.20 -2.78 9.93
CA PRO A 273 2.16 -1.78 9.67
C PRO A 273 0.86 -2.54 9.32
N ARG A 274 -0.25 -1.88 9.00
CA ARG A 274 -1.42 -2.59 8.44
C ARG A 274 -1.12 -3.20 7.05
N ARG A 275 0.02 -3.87 6.86
CA ARG A 275 0.21 -4.94 5.88
C ARG A 275 -1.07 -5.75 5.87
N TRP A 276 -1.70 -5.77 4.70
CA TRP A 276 -2.70 -6.73 4.27
C TRP A 276 -2.41 -8.05 4.98
N LYS A 277 -3.12 -8.32 6.09
CA LYS A 277 -2.81 -9.48 6.91
C LYS A 277 -2.93 -10.68 5.99
N HIS A 278 -1.82 -11.36 5.74
CA HIS A 278 -1.73 -12.65 5.07
C HIS A 278 -2.49 -13.78 5.82
N GLY A 279 -3.40 -13.45 6.73
CA GLY A 279 -4.29 -14.38 7.40
C GLY A 279 -5.50 -14.69 6.55
N ILE A 280 -5.28 -15.26 5.36
CA ILE A 280 -6.28 -16.15 4.77
C ILE A 280 -6.12 -17.45 5.55
N SER A 281 -7.04 -17.74 6.48
CA SER A 281 -7.11 -19.09 7.02
C SER A 281 -7.66 -19.99 5.91
N ASN A 282 -6.77 -20.77 5.28
CA ASN A 282 -7.18 -21.98 4.53
C ASN A 282 -7.62 -23.04 5.55
N GLY A 283 -8.67 -22.73 6.32
CA GLY A 283 -9.24 -23.63 7.29
C GLY A 283 -10.41 -24.37 6.66
N VAL A 284 -10.13 -25.53 6.07
CA VAL A 284 -11.11 -26.62 6.07
C VAL A 284 -11.32 -26.96 7.55
N PRO A 285 -12.56 -26.96 8.08
CA PRO A 285 -12.79 -27.45 9.43
C PRO A 285 -12.34 -28.91 9.47
N SER A 286 -11.41 -29.25 10.36
CA SER A 286 -11.25 -30.64 10.79
C SER A 286 -12.58 -31.05 11.42
N GLU A 287 -13.11 -32.19 11.00
CA GLU A 287 -14.27 -32.86 11.61
C GLU A 287 -14.12 -33.02 13.13
#